data_AF-A0A954W6A2-F1
#
_entry.id   AF-A0A954W6A2-F1
#
_cell.length_a   1.000
_cell.length_b   1.000
_cell.length_c   1.000
_cell.angle_alpha   90.00
_cell.angle_beta   90.00
_cell.angle_gamma   90.00
#
_symmetry.space_group_name_H-M   'P 1'
#
loop_
_entity.id
_entity.type
_entity.pdbx_description
1 polymer ?
#
loop_
_entity_poly.entity_id
_entity_poly.type
_entity_poly.pdbx_seq_one_letter_code
_entity_poly.pdbx_strand_id
1 'polypeptide(L)'
;MNVRTNGPEPTAIVPRNEIICADAETALGGMPAGCIDAVVTSPPYFQQRDYGADRQIGREPTPAEYIARLVRLFQQVRRVLAETGTVWIVIGDKYV
;
A
#
# COMPACT_ATOMS: atom_id res chain seq x y z
N MET A 1 -9.03 35.99 -28.58
CA MET A 1 -7.83 35.24 -28.15
C MET A 1 -8.21 34.52 -26.85
N ASN A 2 -8.76 33.31 -26.93
CA ASN A 2 -9.20 32.56 -25.74
C ASN A 2 -8.04 31.72 -25.23
N VAL A 3 -7.42 32.17 -24.14
CA VAL A 3 -6.50 31.35 -23.37
C VAL A 3 -7.34 30.28 -22.67
N ARG A 4 -7.35 29.07 -23.23
CA ARG A 4 -7.82 27.89 -22.51
C ARG A 4 -6.80 27.64 -21.40
N THR A 5 -7.17 27.91 -20.16
CA THR A 5 -6.40 27.42 -19.01
C THR A 5 -6.52 25.90 -19.07
N ASN A 6 -5.44 25.21 -19.44
CA ASN A 6 -5.35 23.76 -19.29
C ASN A 6 -5.47 23.47 -17.80
N GLY A 7 -6.65 23.02 -17.35
CA GLY A 7 -6.77 22.32 -16.08
C GLY A 7 -5.85 21.09 -16.11
N PRO A 8 -5.47 20.54 -14.95
CA PRO A 8 -4.62 19.37 -14.90
C PRO A 8 -5.22 18.26 -15.77
N GLU A 9 -4.39 17.71 -16.66
CA GLU A 9 -4.69 16.53 -17.49
C GLU A 9 -5.36 15.45 -16.61
N PRO A 10 -6.37 14.72 -17.11
CA PRO A 10 -7.04 13.70 -16.32
C PRO A 10 -6.01 12.68 -15.84
N THR A 11 -5.75 12.70 -14.53
CA THR A 11 -4.93 11.72 -13.83
C THR A 11 -5.36 10.33 -14.29
N ALA A 12 -4.40 9.49 -14.66
CA ALA A 12 -4.64 8.12 -15.11
C ALA A 12 -5.77 7.46 -14.31
N ILE A 13 -6.76 6.91 -15.02
CA ILE A 13 -8.01 6.41 -14.42
C ILE A 13 -7.66 5.29 -13.45
N VAL A 14 -7.74 5.58 -12.15
CA VAL A 14 -7.67 4.53 -11.12
C VAL A 14 -9.00 3.78 -11.15
N PRO A 15 -8.99 2.45 -11.33
CA PRO A 15 -10.21 1.67 -11.30
C PRO A 15 -10.94 1.87 -9.96
N ARG A 16 -12.27 2.05 -10.03
CA ARG A 16 -13.14 2.19 -8.87
C ARG A 16 -14.02 0.97 -8.75
N ASN A 17 -14.31 0.55 -7.52
CA ASN A 17 -15.13 -0.65 -7.24
C ASN A 17 -14.54 -1.94 -7.81
N GLU A 18 -13.20 -2.03 -7.88
CA GLU A 18 -12.51 -3.22 -8.36
C GLU A 18 -11.79 -3.97 -7.23
N ILE A 19 -11.69 -5.29 -7.38
CA ILE A 19 -10.88 -6.16 -6.53
C ILE A 19 -9.63 -6.54 -7.32
N ILE A 20 -8.47 -6.11 -6.83
CA ILE A 20 -7.18 -6.45 -7.42
C ILE A 20 -6.60 -7.66 -6.69
N CYS A 21 -6.66 -8.83 -7.32
CA CYS A 21 -6.08 -10.07 -6.79
C CYS A 21 -4.60 -10.17 -7.20
N ALA A 22 -3.72 -9.55 -6.44
CA ALA A 22 -2.27 -9.59 -6.67
C ALA A 22 -1.48 -9.43 -5.37
N ASP A 23 -0.17 -9.69 -5.44
CA ASP A 23 0.76 -9.22 -4.43
C ASP A 23 0.69 -7.69 -4.31
N ALA A 24 0.69 -7.19 -3.07
CA ALA A 24 0.44 -5.78 -2.80
C ALA A 24 1.51 -4.85 -3.39
N GLU A 25 2.79 -5.25 -3.37
CA GLU A 25 3.86 -4.45 -3.99
C GLU A 25 3.66 -4.36 -5.50
N THR A 26 3.25 -5.47 -6.12
CA THR A 26 2.95 -5.55 -7.56
C THR A 26 1.75 -4.67 -7.93
N ALA A 27 0.65 -4.77 -7.18
CA ALA A 27 -0.56 -3.97 -7.40
C ALA A 27 -0.28 -2.47 -7.25
N LEU A 28 0.36 -2.08 -6.14
CA LEU A 28 0.72 -0.69 -5.89
C LEU A 28 1.66 -0.15 -6.97
N GLY A 29 2.65 -0.95 -7.40
CA GLY A 29 3.63 -0.59 -8.44
C GLY A 29 2.99 -0.15 -9.77
N GLY A 30 1.83 -0.71 -10.13
CA GLY A 30 1.08 -0.33 -11.33
C GLY A 30 0.21 0.93 -11.18
N MET A 31 0.03 1.45 -9.96
CA MET A 31 -0.84 2.59 -9.70
C MET A 31 -0.11 3.93 -9.91
N PRO A 32 -0.79 4.99 -10.39
CA PRO A 32 -0.24 6.33 -10.46
C PRO A 32 0.15 6.89 -9.08
N ALA A 33 1.03 7.88 -9.04
CA ALA A 33 1.33 8.58 -7.80
C ALA A 33 0.15 9.48 -7.38
N GLY A 34 -0.05 9.67 -6.08
CA GLY A 34 -1.05 10.60 -5.55
C GLY A 34 -2.51 10.26 -5.89
N CYS A 35 -2.81 9.02 -6.24
CA CYS A 35 -4.09 8.59 -6.79
C CYS A 35 -5.05 7.97 -5.75
N ILE A 36 -4.62 7.86 -4.49
CA ILE A 36 -5.39 7.28 -3.37
C ILE A 36 -5.53 8.31 -2.24
N ASP A 37 -6.76 8.57 -1.80
CA ASP A 37 -7.05 9.51 -0.69
C ASP A 37 -6.93 8.86 0.70
N ALA A 38 -7.24 7.57 0.81
CA ALA A 38 -7.23 6.84 2.07
C ALA A 38 -6.79 5.39 1.88
N VAL A 39 -5.93 4.92 2.78
CA VAL A 39 -5.56 3.51 2.89
C VAL A 39 -5.98 3.00 4.27
N VAL A 40 -6.73 1.91 4.29
CA VAL A 40 -7.12 1.20 5.51
C VAL A 40 -6.62 -0.21 5.38
N THR A 41 -5.74 -0.64 6.27
CA THR A 41 -5.06 -1.93 6.12
C THR A 41 -4.67 -2.57 7.44
N SER A 42 -4.63 -3.90 7.44
CA SER A 42 -4.07 -4.74 8.49
C SER A 42 -3.05 -5.68 7.84
N PRO A 43 -1.77 -5.29 7.69
CA PRO A 43 -0.76 -6.19 7.14
C PRO A 43 -0.64 -7.44 8.03
N PRO A 44 -0.10 -8.57 7.53
CA PRO A 44 0.14 -9.75 8.36
C PRO A 44 0.98 -9.40 9.60
N TYR A 45 0.55 -9.80 10.80
CA TYR A 45 1.29 -9.50 12.03
C TYR A 45 2.47 -10.45 12.20
N PHE A 46 3.54 -9.96 12.84
CA PHE A 46 4.74 -10.74 13.07
C PHE A 46 4.43 -12.06 13.80
N GLN A 47 4.83 -13.18 13.21
CA GLN A 47 4.71 -14.54 13.74
C GLN A 47 3.27 -15.00 14.08
N GLN A 48 2.23 -14.22 13.79
CA GLN A 48 0.86 -14.52 14.26
C GLN A 48 0.14 -15.61 13.46
N ARG A 49 0.16 -15.53 12.13
CA ARG A 49 -0.48 -16.52 11.21
C ARG A 49 0.43 -16.94 10.08
N ASP A 50 0.39 -18.22 9.72
CA ASP A 50 1.08 -18.77 8.55
C ASP A 50 0.05 -18.95 7.43
N TYR A 51 0.25 -18.25 6.33
CA TYR A 51 -0.61 -18.26 5.16
C TYR A 51 -0.15 -19.25 4.08
N GLY A 52 0.94 -19.99 4.32
CA GLY A 52 1.48 -20.99 3.38
C GLY A 52 1.99 -20.41 2.06
N ALA A 53 2.27 -19.11 2.01
CA ALA A 53 2.80 -18.44 0.82
C ALA A 53 4.28 -18.07 1.01
N ASP A 54 5.12 -18.41 0.02
CA ASP A 54 6.58 -18.21 0.06
C ASP A 54 6.98 -16.76 0.35
N ARG A 55 6.21 -15.81 -0.19
CA ARG A 55 6.43 -14.37 -0.04
C ARG A 55 5.47 -13.74 0.97
N GLN A 56 4.88 -14.48 1.91
CA GLN A 56 4.07 -13.84 2.95
C GLN A 56 4.92 -12.93 3.84
N ILE A 57 4.34 -11.82 4.28
CA ILE A 57 4.90 -10.97 5.35
C ILE A 57 4.53 -11.59 6.70
N GLY A 58 5.35 -11.38 7.74
CA GLY A 58 5.08 -11.83 9.11
C GLY A 58 5.73 -13.17 9.47
N ARG A 59 6.55 -13.72 8.57
CA ARG A 59 7.35 -14.95 8.80
C ARG A 59 8.86 -14.69 8.79
N GLU A 60 9.26 -13.43 8.80
CA GLU A 60 10.67 -13.05 8.85
C GLU A 60 11.36 -13.60 10.12
N PRO A 61 12.67 -13.91 10.06
CA PRO A 61 13.43 -14.41 11.19
C PRO A 61 13.43 -13.49 12.42
N THR A 62 13.42 -12.18 12.19
CA THR A 62 13.52 -11.17 13.24
C THR A 62 12.45 -10.08 13.11
N PRO A 63 12.02 -9.45 14.22
CA PRO A 63 11.14 -8.29 14.17
C PRO A 63 11.70 -7.15 13.31
N ALA A 64 13.03 -6.94 13.32
CA ALA A 64 13.68 -5.91 12.54
C ALA A 64 13.53 -6.15 11.02
N GLU A 65 13.69 -7.39 10.56
CA GLU A 65 13.49 -7.77 9.15
C GLU A 65 12.03 -7.62 8.71
N TYR A 66 11.09 -8.00 9.58
CA TYR A 66 9.66 -7.79 9.37
C TYR A 66 9.33 -6.30 9.22
N ILE A 67 9.80 -5.44 10.12
CA ILE A 67 9.61 -3.99 10.04
C ILE A 67 10.25 -3.43 8.78
N ALA A 68 11.47 -3.84 8.44
CA ALA A 68 12.14 -3.40 7.21
C ALA A 68 11.33 -3.75 5.97
N ARG A 69 10.68 -4.91 5.94
CA ARG A 69 9.80 -5.32 4.84
C ARG A 69 8.51 -4.51 4.78
N LEU A 70 7.88 -4.25 5.93
CA LEU A 70 6.73 -3.35 5.98
C LEU A 70 7.10 -1.96 5.48
N VAL A 71 8.23 -1.39 5.91
CA VAL A 71 8.68 -0.07 5.44
C VAL A 71 8.82 -0.03 3.92
N ARG A 72 9.39 -1.07 3.29
CA ARG A 72 9.47 -1.16 1.82
C ARG A 72 8.10 -1.16 1.14
N LEU A 73 7.14 -1.92 1.67
CA LEU A 73 5.77 -1.92 1.17
C LEU A 73 5.10 -0.54 1.36
N PHE A 74 5.24 0.05 2.55
CA PHE A 74 4.64 1.35 2.86
C PHE A 74 5.28 2.53 2.11
N GLN A 75 6.49 2.39 1.59
CA GLN A 75 7.06 3.36 0.63
C GLN A 75 6.24 3.39 -0.68
N GLN A 76 5.74 2.25 -1.15
CA GLN A 76 4.83 2.21 -2.31
C GLN A 76 3.46 2.82 -1.96
N VAL A 77 2.94 2.53 -0.76
CA VAL A 77 1.73 3.18 -0.24
C VAL A 77 1.89 4.70 -0.23
N ARG A 78 3.01 5.22 0.30
CA ARG A 78 3.30 6.65 0.33
C ARG A 78 3.33 7.27 -1.07
N ARG A 79 3.81 6.55 -2.08
CA ARG A 79 3.87 7.05 -3.47
C ARG A 79 2.47 7.21 -4.06
N VAL A 80 1.58 6.23 -3.85
CA VAL A 80 0.22 6.27 -4.40
C VAL A 80 -0.72 7.16 -3.58
N LEU A 81 -0.37 7.46 -2.34
CA LEU A 81 -1.17 8.33 -1.48
C LEU A 81 -1.09 9.79 -1.94
N ALA A 82 -2.25 10.45 -2.01
CA ALA A 82 -2.35 11.90 -2.21
C ALA A 82 -1.63 12.66 -1.09
N GLU A 83 -1.22 13.91 -1.37
CA GLU A 83 -0.51 14.74 -0.39
C GLU A 83 -1.30 14.95 0.91
N THR A 84 -2.62 15.07 0.81
CA THR A 84 -3.56 15.18 1.94
C THR A 84 -4.13 13.85 2.40
N GLY A 85 -3.65 12.73 1.85
CA GLY A 85 -4.20 11.41 2.10
C GLY A 85 -3.86 10.88 3.49
N THR A 86 -4.63 9.89 3.94
CA THR A 86 -4.46 9.27 5.26
C THR A 86 -4.20 7.77 5.17
N VAL A 87 -3.43 7.25 6.12
CA VAL A 87 -3.16 5.81 6.25
C VAL A 87 -3.57 5.36 7.64
N TRP A 88 -4.44 4.37 7.70
CA TRP A 88 -4.91 3.72 8.92
C TRP A 88 -4.36 2.29 8.92
N ILE A 89 -3.43 2.03 9.85
CA ILE A 89 -2.75 0.74 9.98
C ILE A 89 -3.23 0.08 11.26
N VAL A 90 -3.81 -1.11 11.13
CA VAL A 90 -4.10 -1.99 12.26
C VAL A 90 -2.97 -3.00 12.35
N ILE A 91 -2.18 -2.91 13.42
CA ILE A 91 -1.08 -3.82 13.70
C ILE A 91 -1.08 -4.14 15.19
N GLY A 92 -0.79 -5.38 15.54
CA GLY A 92 -0.71 -5.85 16.92
C GLY A 92 0.53 -6.69 17.13
N ASP A 93 0.91 -6.82 18.40
CA ASP A 93 1.94 -7.73 18.85
C ASP A 93 1.32 -9.00 19.44
N LYS A 94 2.11 -10.06 19.50
CA LYS A 94 1.79 -11.28 20.24
C LYS A 94 2.83 -11.45 21.34
N TYR A 95 2.37 -11.42 22.59
CA TYR A 95 3.19 -11.89 23.71
C TYR A 95 3.50 -13.38 23.48
N VAL A 96 4.79 -13.69 23.32
CA VAL A 96 5.30 -15.07 23.24
C VAL A 96 5.81 -15.47 24.62
#